data_AF-A0A916DPU9-F1
#
_entry.id   AF-A0A916DPU9-F1
#
_cell.length_a   1.000
_cell.length_b   1.000
_cell.length_c   1.000
_cell.angle_alpha   90.00
_cell.angle_beta   90.00
_cell.angle_gamma   90.00
#
_symmetry.space_group_name_H-M   'P 1'
#
loop_
_entity.id
_entity.type
_entity.pdbx_description
1 polymer ?
#
loop_
_entity_poly.entity_id
_entity_poly.type
_entity_poly.pdbx_seq_one_letter_code
_entity_poly.pdbx_strand_id
1 'polypeptide(L)'
;MLNSHTSSFFRLATMVGFSLAALSCASSRTTTPGDIPKDDRKNPGASFDQVMGILKSNPYDPAHLPVSFTSIEDIRSEQLLRDSGRTLDSSVDIRAPFRRLLHPNGVCLAGEWIIEKPNPSSGLFKAGSRFPIIARVSPPNDTVITRKAHPQSVGLVGKVFPSDDRQAQVMTANFFTQTDLGGYVSSKSTILDSSVTMSNAPGVTAVNRGTGLAAFGLQGNVLNQVDLKTTQRQLYLLAEAHKSGEPTRTPQFMRLTLNPSLDVADDGKGKDMRWELWDHLSHQGPLVYDITLSDDGEVVGPIFLQRSIVHWDKVPVGKIVFREAVLSAACDNQIHFQHAAWRDDVNDPGSTIRRQHGVAFGQPLIQDQVILQGEVVSRQNINAVFKDLDDIKRWSAWSYNPLVKSVKETPREHFYDVTFTVGDDVIHSTCKHEAEANSVISLSCRGTDDALAFQKSPVEHELTFLLSELPDGNTKIDWGLLIRSRKVMEARQEVETKLQKTIEERFRGR
;
A
#
# COMPACT_ATOMS: atom_id res chain seq x y z
N MET A 1 38.63 -39.75 14.24
CA MET A 1 38.19 -39.15 12.96
C MET A 1 36.81 -38.53 13.19
N LEU A 2 36.81 -37.24 13.50
CA LEU A 2 35.64 -36.39 13.71
C LEU A 2 36.04 -35.00 13.20
N ASN A 3 35.07 -34.26 12.65
CA ASN A 3 35.10 -32.88 12.14
C ASN A 3 35.12 -32.73 10.61
N SER A 4 34.03 -32.17 10.06
CA SER A 4 34.05 -30.90 9.29
C SER A 4 32.78 -30.64 8.45
N HIS A 5 31.60 -30.42 9.05
CA HIS A 5 30.44 -29.92 8.28
C HIS A 5 29.50 -28.99 9.08
N THR A 6 30.04 -28.03 9.84
CA THR A 6 29.20 -27.06 10.59
C THR A 6 29.52 -25.59 10.35
N SER A 7 30.46 -25.21 9.46
CA SER A 7 30.85 -23.80 9.31
C SER A 7 30.12 -22.99 8.22
N SER A 8 29.33 -23.62 7.33
CA SER A 8 28.66 -22.89 6.23
C SER A 8 27.30 -22.29 6.60
N PHE A 9 26.61 -22.80 7.63
CA PHE A 9 25.30 -22.27 8.03
C PHE A 9 25.39 -20.95 8.82
N PHE A 10 26.50 -20.73 9.54
CA PHE A 10 26.65 -19.52 10.36
C PHE A 10 27.03 -18.28 9.54
N ARG A 11 27.63 -18.43 8.35
CA ARG A 11 28.03 -17.28 7.51
C ARG A 11 26.85 -16.63 6.76
N LEU A 12 25.76 -17.36 6.52
CA LEU A 12 24.57 -16.81 5.84
C LEU A 12 23.72 -15.94 6.78
N ALA A 13 23.65 -16.30 8.07
CA ALA A 13 22.90 -15.53 9.07
C ALA A 13 23.54 -14.16 9.38
N THR A 14 24.88 -14.04 9.29
CA THR A 14 25.59 -12.78 9.57
C THR A 14 25.54 -11.79 8.40
N MET A 15 25.45 -12.25 7.16
CA MET A 15 25.32 -11.38 5.97
C MET A 15 23.91 -10.76 5.81
N VAL A 16 22.87 -11.45 6.28
CA VAL A 16 21.50 -10.92 6.31
C VAL A 16 21.35 -9.84 7.40
N GLY A 17 22.07 -9.96 8.51
CA GLY A 17 22.05 -8.97 9.60
C GLY A 17 22.73 -7.64 9.24
N PHE A 18 23.82 -7.65 8.45
CA PHE A 18 24.54 -6.41 8.10
C PHE A 18 23.91 -5.62 6.94
N SER A 19 23.13 -6.27 6.07
CA SER A 19 22.44 -5.57 4.97
C SER A 19 21.16 -4.85 5.41
N LEU A 20 20.55 -5.23 6.55
CA LEU A 20 19.41 -4.49 7.12
C LEU A 20 19.82 -3.20 7.86
N ALA A 21 21.05 -3.13 8.38
CA ALA A 21 21.52 -1.95 9.12
C ALA A 21 21.94 -0.78 8.20
N ALA A 22 22.29 -1.05 6.93
CA ALA A 22 22.75 -0.05 5.97
C ALA A 22 21.62 0.65 5.18
N LEU A 23 20.35 0.27 5.37
CA LEU A 23 19.20 0.95 4.74
C LEU A 23 18.57 2.06 5.61
N SER A 24 19.12 2.38 6.79
CA SER A 24 18.55 3.37 7.71
C SER A 24 19.06 4.80 7.54
N CYS A 25 19.94 5.08 6.57
CA CYS A 25 20.47 6.42 6.32
C CYS A 25 20.23 6.85 4.87
N ALA A 26 18.99 7.20 4.55
CA ALA A 26 18.69 7.99 3.36
C ALA A 26 17.47 8.90 3.63
N SER A 27 17.78 10.16 3.91
CA SER A 27 16.97 11.37 3.69
C SER A 27 15.47 11.17 3.50
N SER A 28 14.69 11.39 4.56
CA SER A 28 13.25 11.66 4.47
C SER A 28 13.02 12.99 3.73
N ARG A 29 12.91 12.94 2.39
CA ARG A 29 12.20 13.99 1.66
C ARG A 29 10.71 13.75 1.90
N THR A 30 10.11 14.58 2.72
CA THR A 30 8.66 14.73 2.80
C THR A 30 8.18 15.49 1.57
N THR A 31 8.16 14.82 0.41
CA THR A 31 7.32 15.26 -0.70
C THR A 31 5.88 14.89 -0.38
N THR A 32 5.00 15.89 -0.38
CA THR A 32 3.55 15.73 -0.26
C THR A 32 3.06 14.63 -1.23
N PRO A 33 2.25 13.66 -0.78
CA PRO A 33 1.67 12.64 -1.67
C PRO A 33 0.99 13.32 -2.86
N GLY A 34 1.58 13.11 -4.04
CA GLY A 34 1.30 13.86 -5.27
C GLY A 34 -0.17 13.82 -5.69
N ASP A 35 -0.56 14.89 -6.36
CA ASP A 35 -1.90 15.23 -6.81
C ASP A 35 -2.61 14.06 -7.50
N ILE A 36 -3.47 13.37 -6.75
CA ILE A 36 -4.60 12.66 -7.36
C ILE A 36 -5.37 13.71 -8.14
N PRO A 37 -5.51 13.60 -9.48
CA PRO A 37 -6.31 14.54 -10.25
C PRO A 37 -7.64 14.77 -9.53
N LYS A 38 -8.07 16.03 -9.35
CA LYS A 38 -9.30 16.34 -8.59
C LYS A 38 -10.50 15.53 -9.09
N ASP A 39 -10.49 15.17 -10.37
CA ASP A 39 -11.51 14.37 -11.05
C ASP A 39 -11.52 12.89 -10.63
N ASP A 40 -10.37 12.30 -10.23
CA ASP A 40 -10.29 10.90 -9.77
C ASP A 40 -11.04 10.67 -8.45
N ARG A 41 -11.38 11.74 -7.71
CA ARG A 41 -12.14 11.66 -6.45
C ARG A 41 -13.64 11.65 -6.62
N LYS A 42 -14.15 12.07 -7.78
CA LYS A 42 -15.58 12.07 -8.09
C LYS A 42 -15.85 10.96 -9.10
N ASN A 43 -16.16 9.76 -8.63
CA ASN A 43 -16.65 8.71 -9.52
C ASN A 43 -18.18 8.81 -9.62
N PRO A 44 -18.75 9.20 -10.79
CA PRO A 44 -20.19 9.14 -11.02
C PRO A 44 -20.71 7.69 -11.15
N GLY A 45 -19.83 6.70 -11.09
CA GLY A 45 -20.09 5.33 -11.48
C GLY A 45 -19.82 5.11 -12.96
N ALA A 46 -19.91 3.86 -13.38
CA ALA A 46 -19.79 3.47 -14.78
C ALA A 46 -20.83 2.40 -15.12
N SER A 47 -21.21 2.32 -16.39
CA SER A 47 -22.01 1.20 -16.87
C SER A 47 -21.11 0.06 -17.32
N PHE A 48 -21.64 -1.16 -17.26
CA PHE A 48 -20.90 -2.35 -17.70
C PHE A 48 -20.48 -2.22 -19.17
N ASP A 49 -21.42 -1.81 -20.03
CA ASP A 49 -21.17 -1.72 -21.46
C ASP A 49 -20.20 -0.58 -21.82
N GLN A 50 -20.19 0.53 -21.06
CA GLN A 50 -19.18 1.58 -21.20
C GLN A 50 -17.77 1.05 -20.95
N VAL A 51 -17.57 0.36 -19.81
CA VAL A 51 -16.25 -0.19 -19.44
C VAL A 51 -15.82 -1.25 -20.45
N MET A 52 -16.74 -2.14 -20.86
CA MET A 52 -16.45 -3.15 -21.89
C MET A 52 -16.11 -2.55 -23.26
N GLY A 53 -16.81 -1.49 -23.67
CA GLY A 53 -16.50 -0.78 -24.92
C GLY A 53 -15.06 -0.24 -24.93
N ILE A 54 -14.61 0.32 -23.81
CA ILE A 54 -13.24 0.82 -23.64
C ILE A 54 -12.24 -0.35 -23.66
N LEU A 55 -12.53 -1.43 -22.92
CA LEU A 55 -11.67 -2.62 -22.93
C LEU A 55 -11.48 -3.21 -24.33
N LYS A 56 -12.51 -3.17 -25.18
CA LYS A 56 -12.46 -3.70 -26.56
C LYS A 56 -11.85 -2.74 -27.59
N SER A 57 -11.56 -1.49 -27.22
CA SER A 57 -11.15 -0.46 -28.19
C SER A 57 -9.76 -0.67 -28.79
N ASN A 58 -8.84 -1.34 -28.09
CA ASN A 58 -7.45 -1.53 -28.52
C ASN A 58 -6.96 -2.97 -28.29
N PRO A 59 -7.52 -3.96 -29.02
CA PRO A 59 -7.23 -5.36 -28.81
C PRO A 59 -5.79 -5.70 -29.23
N TYR A 60 -5.17 -6.63 -28.52
CA TYR A 60 -3.93 -7.26 -28.94
C TYR A 60 -4.21 -8.38 -29.94
N ASP A 61 -3.20 -8.72 -30.75
CA ASP A 61 -3.16 -9.98 -31.49
C ASP A 61 -2.85 -11.12 -30.50
N PRO A 62 -3.74 -12.13 -30.33
CA PRO A 62 -3.48 -13.27 -29.46
C PRO A 62 -2.22 -14.08 -29.83
N ALA A 63 -1.76 -14.01 -31.09
CA ALA A 63 -0.50 -14.64 -31.51
C ALA A 63 0.74 -13.86 -31.05
N HIS A 64 0.59 -12.57 -30.72
CA HIS A 64 1.69 -11.66 -30.40
C HIS A 64 1.34 -10.78 -29.20
N LEU A 65 1.33 -11.36 -28.01
CA LEU A 65 1.02 -10.63 -26.78
C LEU A 65 2.22 -9.82 -26.29
N PRO A 66 2.11 -8.49 -26.12
CA PRO A 66 3.19 -7.69 -25.57
C PRO A 66 3.45 -8.10 -24.11
N VAL A 67 4.72 -8.06 -23.70
CA VAL A 67 5.12 -8.34 -22.32
C VAL A 67 5.82 -7.11 -21.76
N SER A 68 5.28 -6.60 -20.66
CA SER A 68 5.89 -5.53 -19.87
C SER A 68 6.52 -6.11 -18.61
N PHE A 69 7.66 -5.56 -18.21
CA PHE A 69 8.36 -5.97 -16.99
C PHE A 69 8.40 -4.83 -15.98
N THR A 70 8.39 -5.21 -14.71
CA THR A 70 8.66 -4.32 -13.58
C THR A 70 10.12 -4.46 -13.18
N SER A 71 10.85 -3.34 -13.17
CA SER A 71 12.22 -3.28 -12.68
C SER A 71 12.29 -3.08 -11.17
N ILE A 72 13.46 -3.32 -10.56
CA ILE A 72 13.67 -3.02 -9.13
C ILE A 72 13.65 -1.50 -8.90
N GLU A 73 14.10 -0.72 -9.88
CA GLU A 73 14.06 0.73 -9.90
C GLU A 73 12.61 1.22 -9.86
N ASP A 74 11.71 0.58 -10.61
CA ASP A 74 10.28 0.86 -10.55
C ASP A 74 9.72 0.62 -9.14
N ILE A 75 10.15 -0.46 -8.47
CA ILE A 75 9.71 -0.77 -7.10
C ILE A 75 10.22 0.24 -6.08
N ARG A 76 11.47 0.70 -6.24
CA ARG A 76 12.11 1.69 -5.36
C ARG A 76 11.63 3.11 -5.61
N SER A 77 10.95 3.35 -6.72
CA SER A 77 10.47 4.67 -7.08
C SER A 77 9.36 5.14 -6.14
N GLU A 78 9.30 6.45 -5.92
CA GLU A 78 8.13 7.10 -5.29
C GLU A 78 6.83 6.85 -6.06
N GLN A 79 6.94 6.44 -7.34
CA GLN A 79 5.79 6.16 -8.17
C GLN A 79 4.98 4.97 -7.63
N LEU A 80 5.63 3.93 -7.10
CA LEU A 80 4.92 2.81 -6.48
C LEU A 80 4.12 3.25 -5.26
N LEU A 81 4.69 4.12 -4.42
CA LEU A 81 4.00 4.69 -3.26
C LEU A 81 2.78 5.51 -3.70
N ARG A 82 2.95 6.40 -4.69
CA ARG A 82 1.87 7.21 -5.27
C ARG A 82 0.77 6.35 -5.88
N ASP A 83 1.12 5.37 -6.71
CA ASP A 83 0.16 4.46 -7.35
C ASP A 83 -0.60 3.61 -6.33
N SER A 84 0.07 3.20 -5.25
CA SER A 84 -0.57 2.43 -4.18
C SER A 84 -1.56 3.29 -3.40
N GLY A 85 -1.19 4.52 -3.02
CA GLY A 85 -2.10 5.48 -2.38
C GLY A 85 -3.29 5.84 -3.27
N ARG A 86 -3.04 6.07 -4.56
CA ARG A 86 -4.07 6.31 -5.58
C ARG A 86 -5.04 5.14 -5.71
N THR A 87 -4.57 3.91 -5.59
CA THR A 87 -5.44 2.72 -5.71
C THR A 87 -6.42 2.59 -4.55
N LEU A 88 -6.07 3.10 -3.37
CA LEU A 88 -6.96 3.17 -2.20
C LEU A 88 -7.98 4.32 -2.33
N ASP A 89 -7.54 5.47 -2.83
CA ASP A 89 -8.33 6.70 -2.82
C ASP A 89 -9.22 6.91 -4.05
N SER A 90 -8.79 6.39 -5.21
CA SER A 90 -9.45 6.63 -6.49
C SER A 90 -10.53 5.58 -6.73
N SER A 91 -11.78 6.02 -6.79
CA SER A 91 -12.92 5.15 -7.05
C SER A 91 -13.26 5.00 -8.54
N VAL A 92 -12.64 5.78 -9.44
CA VAL A 92 -12.92 5.73 -10.90
C VAL A 92 -12.75 4.34 -11.49
N ASP A 93 -13.58 3.99 -12.47
CA ASP A 93 -13.54 2.66 -13.11
C ASP A 93 -12.57 2.59 -14.29
N ILE A 94 -12.35 3.72 -14.98
CA ILE A 94 -11.44 3.87 -16.11
C ILE A 94 -10.57 5.10 -15.89
N ARG A 95 -9.31 5.02 -16.32
CA ARG A 95 -8.36 6.13 -16.31
C ARG A 95 -7.84 6.43 -17.70
N ALA A 96 -7.26 7.62 -17.84
CA ALA A 96 -6.28 7.85 -18.89
C ALA A 96 -5.19 6.77 -18.85
N PRO A 97 -4.61 6.38 -20.01
CA PRO A 97 -3.57 5.37 -20.08
C PRO A 97 -2.46 5.59 -19.04
N PHE A 98 -2.14 4.55 -18.28
CA PHE A 98 -1.08 4.55 -17.26
C PHE A 98 -0.30 3.25 -17.29
N ARG A 99 0.95 3.28 -16.82
CA ARG A 99 1.78 2.08 -16.67
C ARG A 99 1.54 1.47 -15.29
N ARG A 100 1.15 0.19 -15.24
CA ARG A 100 1.14 -0.57 -13.98
C ARG A 100 2.56 -0.96 -13.59
N LEU A 101 2.95 -0.65 -12.36
CA LEU A 101 4.22 -1.10 -11.80
C LEU A 101 4.14 -2.50 -11.20
N LEU A 102 2.94 -2.99 -10.85
CA LEU A 102 2.74 -4.35 -10.38
C LEU A 102 1.67 -5.00 -11.25
N HIS A 103 1.87 -6.28 -11.60
CA HIS A 103 0.96 -7.03 -12.46
C HIS A 103 0.71 -6.31 -13.82
N PRO A 104 1.77 -5.93 -14.56
CA PRO A 104 1.62 -5.11 -15.76
C PRO A 104 0.94 -5.83 -16.91
N ASN A 105 0.98 -7.16 -16.93
CA ASN A 105 0.37 -8.00 -17.96
C ASN A 105 -0.89 -8.66 -17.41
N GLY A 106 -1.96 -8.73 -18.20
CA GLY A 106 -3.15 -9.45 -17.80
C GLY A 106 -4.14 -9.68 -18.94
N VAL A 107 -5.24 -10.34 -18.60
CA VAL A 107 -6.41 -10.53 -19.47
C VAL A 107 -7.65 -10.11 -18.69
N CYS A 108 -8.54 -9.39 -19.37
CA CYS A 108 -9.80 -8.98 -18.76
C CYS A 108 -10.87 -10.00 -19.10
N LEU A 109 -11.65 -10.41 -18.11
CA LEU A 109 -12.71 -11.39 -18.24
C LEU A 109 -14.05 -10.70 -17.98
N ALA A 110 -15.06 -11.04 -18.76
CA ALA A 110 -16.42 -10.53 -18.59
C ALA A 110 -17.38 -11.69 -18.32
N GLY A 111 -18.30 -11.48 -17.38
CA GLY A 111 -19.15 -12.55 -16.87
C GLY A 111 -20.24 -12.10 -15.92
N GLU A 112 -20.68 -13.04 -15.08
CA GLU A 112 -21.70 -12.84 -14.06
C GLU A 112 -21.20 -13.28 -12.69
N TRP A 113 -21.42 -12.42 -11.69
CA TRP A 113 -21.33 -12.72 -10.28
C TRP A 113 -22.66 -13.29 -9.82
N ILE A 114 -22.68 -14.47 -9.18
CA ILE A 114 -23.91 -15.17 -8.80
C ILE A 114 -23.76 -15.72 -7.37
N ILE A 115 -24.69 -15.38 -6.47
CA ILE A 115 -24.81 -16.02 -5.16
C ILE A 115 -26.11 -16.81 -5.08
N GLU A 116 -26.01 -18.11 -4.81
CA GLU A 116 -27.14 -19.04 -4.89
C GLU A 116 -27.58 -19.53 -3.50
N LYS A 117 -26.65 -19.68 -2.55
CA LYS A 117 -26.94 -20.25 -1.25
C LYS A 117 -27.17 -19.17 -0.18
N PRO A 118 -28.14 -19.37 0.72
CA PRO A 118 -28.27 -18.55 1.92
C PRO A 118 -26.98 -18.53 2.73
N ASN A 119 -26.60 -17.33 3.17
CA ASN A 119 -25.46 -17.08 4.05
C ASN A 119 -25.73 -15.77 4.82
N PRO A 120 -25.04 -15.48 5.93
CA PRO A 120 -25.36 -14.33 6.79
C PRO A 120 -24.86 -12.98 6.24
N SER A 121 -24.13 -12.96 5.12
CA SER A 121 -23.54 -11.74 4.56
C SER A 121 -24.58 -10.88 3.82
N SER A 122 -24.33 -9.58 3.76
CA SER A 122 -25.24 -8.59 3.13
C SER A 122 -24.82 -8.21 1.70
N GLY A 123 -25.64 -7.36 1.06
CA GLY A 123 -25.28 -6.74 -0.23
C GLY A 123 -25.10 -7.75 -1.36
N LEU A 124 -23.99 -7.66 -2.10
CA LEU A 124 -23.71 -8.57 -3.21
C LEU A 124 -23.45 -10.02 -2.79
N PHE A 125 -23.25 -10.29 -1.50
CA PHE A 125 -23.18 -11.64 -0.96
C PHE A 125 -24.54 -12.24 -0.61
N LYS A 126 -25.63 -11.48 -0.75
CA LYS A 126 -26.98 -11.98 -0.44
C LYS A 126 -27.40 -13.04 -1.46
N ALA A 127 -28.02 -14.12 -0.98
CA ALA A 127 -28.56 -15.17 -1.86
C ALA A 127 -29.56 -14.58 -2.88
N GLY A 128 -29.44 -15.02 -4.13
CA GLY A 128 -30.19 -14.48 -5.27
C GLY A 128 -29.49 -13.32 -5.98
N SER A 129 -28.39 -12.79 -5.44
CA SER A 129 -27.61 -11.73 -6.11
C SER A 129 -27.05 -12.26 -7.43
N ARG A 130 -27.34 -11.54 -8.52
CA ARG A 130 -26.82 -11.83 -9.86
C ARG A 130 -26.49 -10.53 -10.56
N PHE A 131 -25.23 -10.29 -10.88
CA PHE A 131 -24.79 -9.02 -11.44
C PHE A 131 -23.68 -9.19 -12.48
N PRO A 132 -23.62 -8.32 -13.51
CA PRO A 132 -22.48 -8.28 -14.42
C PRO A 132 -21.16 -8.01 -13.67
N ILE A 133 -20.10 -8.68 -14.09
CA ILE A 133 -18.75 -8.50 -13.54
C ILE A 133 -17.71 -8.41 -14.65
N ILE A 134 -16.76 -7.50 -14.45
CA ILE A 134 -15.51 -7.46 -15.20
C ILE A 134 -14.39 -7.81 -14.22
N ALA A 135 -13.56 -8.78 -14.57
CA ALA A 135 -12.39 -9.15 -13.81
C ALA A 135 -11.11 -8.98 -14.63
N ARG A 136 -9.97 -8.95 -13.96
CA ARG A 136 -8.65 -9.05 -14.59
C ARG A 136 -7.84 -10.12 -13.90
N VAL A 137 -7.34 -11.07 -14.68
CA VAL A 137 -6.38 -12.08 -14.22
C VAL A 137 -4.98 -11.65 -14.64
N SER A 138 -4.02 -11.68 -13.72
CA SER A 138 -2.68 -11.17 -13.99
C SER A 138 -1.60 -11.86 -13.16
N PRO A 139 -0.45 -12.21 -13.76
CA PRO A 139 0.75 -12.57 -13.03
C PRO A 139 1.55 -11.32 -12.65
N PRO A 140 2.46 -11.39 -11.66
CA PRO A 140 3.22 -10.26 -11.16
C PRO A 140 4.22 -9.74 -12.19
N ASN A 141 4.93 -10.63 -12.91
CA ASN A 141 5.96 -10.29 -13.89
C ASN A 141 5.92 -11.26 -15.08
N ASP A 142 6.16 -12.55 -14.84
CA ASP A 142 6.23 -13.57 -15.90
C ASP A 142 4.84 -14.00 -16.36
N THR A 143 4.59 -13.92 -17.67
CA THR A 143 3.29 -14.28 -18.25
C THR A 143 3.16 -15.77 -18.57
N VAL A 144 4.29 -16.47 -18.70
CA VAL A 144 4.33 -17.87 -19.11
C VAL A 144 4.47 -18.78 -17.89
N ILE A 145 3.53 -19.72 -17.77
CA ILE A 145 3.54 -20.73 -16.72
C ILE A 145 4.44 -21.89 -17.16
N THR A 146 5.75 -21.65 -17.23
CA THR A 146 6.71 -22.53 -17.95
C THR A 146 7.07 -23.84 -17.26
N ARG A 147 6.81 -24.02 -15.96
CA ARG A 147 7.37 -25.14 -15.19
C ARG A 147 6.46 -25.64 -14.09
N LYS A 148 6.28 -26.96 -14.05
CA LYS A 148 5.86 -27.67 -12.83
C LYS A 148 6.76 -27.23 -11.67
N ALA A 149 6.15 -26.95 -10.53
CA ALA A 149 6.83 -26.55 -9.31
C ALA A 149 7.59 -25.19 -9.33
N HIS A 150 7.31 -24.28 -10.27
CA HIS A 150 7.78 -22.90 -10.14
C HIS A 150 6.76 -22.04 -9.38
N PRO A 151 7.15 -21.34 -8.30
CA PRO A 151 6.22 -20.51 -7.55
C PRO A 151 5.64 -19.38 -8.38
N GLN A 152 4.32 -19.31 -8.44
CA GLN A 152 3.59 -18.28 -9.16
C GLN A 152 2.60 -17.59 -8.27
N SER A 153 2.64 -16.27 -8.27
CA SER A 153 1.59 -15.46 -7.68
C SER A 153 0.65 -15.08 -8.82
N VAL A 154 -0.63 -15.38 -8.76
CA VAL A 154 -1.60 -14.98 -9.78
C VAL A 154 -2.73 -14.26 -9.07
N GLY A 155 -2.99 -13.04 -9.51
CA GLY A 155 -4.06 -12.20 -8.98
C GLY A 155 -5.28 -12.25 -9.89
N LEU A 156 -6.46 -12.34 -9.29
CA LEU A 156 -7.74 -12.07 -9.93
C LEU A 156 -8.39 -10.92 -9.18
N VAL A 157 -8.67 -9.84 -9.90
CA VAL A 157 -9.36 -8.66 -9.36
C VAL A 157 -10.68 -8.52 -10.07
N GLY A 158 -11.76 -8.30 -9.32
CA GLY A 158 -13.11 -8.23 -9.86
C GLY A 158 -13.75 -6.87 -9.60
N LYS A 159 -14.60 -6.45 -10.54
CA LYS A 159 -15.43 -5.24 -10.50
C LYS A 159 -16.87 -5.63 -10.84
N VAL A 160 -17.74 -5.63 -9.85
CA VAL A 160 -19.16 -6.00 -9.99
C VAL A 160 -19.99 -4.73 -10.22
N PHE A 161 -20.92 -4.80 -11.17
CA PHE A 161 -21.83 -3.73 -11.57
C PHE A 161 -23.22 -4.01 -10.99
N PRO A 162 -23.65 -3.36 -9.89
CA PRO A 162 -24.84 -3.76 -9.14
C PRO A 162 -26.19 -3.34 -9.77
N SER A 163 -26.37 -3.64 -11.06
CA SER A 163 -27.58 -3.36 -11.85
C SER A 163 -27.83 -4.47 -12.87
N ASP A 164 -29.11 -4.80 -13.08
CA ASP A 164 -29.55 -5.68 -14.17
C ASP A 164 -29.47 -4.99 -15.54
N ASP A 165 -29.59 -3.66 -15.57
CA ASP A 165 -29.35 -2.86 -16.76
C ASP A 165 -27.84 -2.59 -16.92
N ARG A 166 -27.27 -3.13 -17.99
CA ARG A 166 -25.84 -3.00 -18.34
C ARG A 166 -25.44 -1.60 -18.81
N GLN A 167 -26.41 -0.77 -19.16
CA GLN A 167 -26.22 0.63 -19.56
C GLN A 167 -26.37 1.59 -18.38
N ALA A 168 -26.93 1.14 -17.25
CA ALA A 168 -27.07 1.96 -16.06
C ALA A 168 -25.69 2.32 -15.49
N GLN A 169 -25.50 3.61 -15.20
CA GLN A 169 -24.33 4.07 -14.45
C GLN A 169 -24.51 3.73 -12.98
N VAL A 170 -23.60 2.90 -12.45
CA VAL A 170 -23.65 2.43 -11.07
C VAL A 170 -22.30 2.58 -10.39
N MET A 171 -22.34 2.75 -9.08
CA MET A 171 -21.15 2.60 -8.25
C MET A 171 -20.75 1.12 -8.25
N THR A 172 -19.54 0.84 -8.73
CA THR A 172 -19.03 -0.53 -8.80
C THR A 172 -18.47 -0.98 -7.47
N ALA A 173 -18.49 -2.30 -7.23
CA ALA A 173 -17.88 -2.91 -6.05
C ALA A 173 -16.70 -3.78 -6.50
N ASN A 174 -15.52 -3.51 -5.94
CA ASN A 174 -14.29 -4.20 -6.33
C ASN A 174 -13.86 -5.20 -5.26
N PHE A 175 -13.18 -6.25 -5.70
CA PHE A 175 -12.46 -7.18 -4.83
C PHE A 175 -11.14 -7.61 -5.44
N PHE A 176 -10.27 -8.11 -4.58
CA PHE A 176 -8.94 -8.59 -4.94
C PHE A 176 -8.78 -9.97 -4.33
N THR A 177 -8.40 -10.93 -5.15
CA THR A 177 -7.95 -12.24 -4.70
C THR A 177 -6.62 -12.57 -5.36
N GLN A 178 -5.83 -13.37 -4.68
CA GLN A 178 -4.53 -13.80 -5.18
C GLN A 178 -4.22 -15.19 -4.67
N THR A 179 -3.41 -15.93 -5.43
CA THR A 179 -2.70 -17.09 -4.87
C THR A 179 -1.66 -16.61 -3.84
N ASP A 180 -0.85 -17.51 -3.29
CA ASP A 180 0.21 -17.13 -2.34
C ASP A 180 1.09 -15.97 -2.86
N LEU A 181 1.29 -14.93 -2.03
CA LEU A 181 2.06 -13.73 -2.38
C LEU A 181 3.56 -14.02 -2.55
N GLY A 182 4.08 -15.05 -1.91
CA GLY A 182 5.41 -15.58 -2.15
C GLY A 182 5.49 -16.49 -3.37
N GLY A 183 4.33 -16.94 -3.87
CA GLY A 183 4.16 -17.80 -5.02
C GLY A 183 3.58 -19.14 -4.60
N TYR A 184 2.47 -19.53 -5.23
CA TYR A 184 1.88 -20.86 -5.12
C TYR A 184 2.59 -21.83 -6.06
N VAL A 185 2.73 -23.07 -5.63
CA VAL A 185 3.42 -24.12 -6.38
C VAL A 185 2.36 -25.05 -6.96
N SER A 186 2.05 -24.92 -8.25
CA SER A 186 1.15 -25.85 -8.93
C SER A 186 1.91 -27.13 -9.35
N SER A 187 1.18 -28.25 -9.33
CA SER A 187 1.62 -29.51 -9.91
C SER A 187 1.47 -29.56 -11.43
N LYS A 188 0.71 -28.63 -12.01
CA LYS A 188 0.43 -28.50 -13.45
C LYS A 188 1.08 -27.23 -14.02
N SER A 189 1.31 -27.22 -15.33
CA SER A 189 1.84 -26.06 -16.08
C SER A 189 0.72 -25.24 -16.72
N THR A 190 -0.41 -25.10 -16.02
CA THR A 190 -1.63 -24.40 -16.46
C THR A 190 -2.25 -23.61 -15.30
N ILE A 191 -2.91 -22.48 -15.62
CA ILE A 191 -3.76 -21.77 -14.64
C ILE A 191 -5.16 -22.40 -14.51
N LEU A 192 -5.55 -23.25 -15.46
CA LEU A 192 -6.82 -23.96 -15.53
C LEU A 192 -6.77 -25.24 -14.69
N ASP A 193 -6.41 -25.07 -13.42
CA ASP A 193 -6.27 -26.13 -12.45
C ASP A 193 -7.11 -25.81 -11.21
N SER A 194 -8.08 -26.66 -10.88
CA SER A 194 -8.93 -26.52 -9.69
C SER A 194 -8.16 -26.56 -8.37
N SER A 195 -6.90 -27.03 -8.37
CA SER A 195 -6.02 -26.92 -7.20
C SER A 195 -5.51 -25.48 -6.95
N VAL A 196 -5.58 -24.61 -7.96
CA VAL A 196 -5.22 -23.19 -7.84
C VAL A 196 -6.36 -22.44 -7.16
N THR A 197 -6.08 -21.98 -5.94
CA THR A 197 -7.03 -21.21 -5.14
C THR A 197 -6.55 -19.78 -4.97
N MET A 198 -7.48 -18.82 -5.05
CA MET A 198 -7.21 -17.40 -4.86
C MET A 198 -8.05 -16.87 -3.71
N SER A 199 -7.46 -16.08 -2.82
CA SER A 199 -8.12 -15.55 -1.62
C SER A 199 -7.90 -14.05 -1.49
N ASN A 200 -8.83 -13.34 -0.84
CA ASN A 200 -8.65 -11.94 -0.43
C ASN A 200 -7.62 -11.78 0.71
N ALA A 201 -7.27 -12.88 1.36
CA ALA A 201 -6.19 -12.98 2.35
C ALA A 201 -5.25 -14.12 1.93
N PRO A 202 -4.45 -13.94 0.87
CA PRO A 202 -3.53 -14.96 0.40
C PRO A 202 -2.49 -15.32 1.46
N GLY A 203 -1.97 -16.56 1.39
CA GLY A 203 -0.78 -16.93 2.13
C GLY A 203 0.44 -16.12 1.68
N VAL A 204 1.46 -16.00 2.54
CA VAL A 204 2.73 -15.38 2.17
C VAL A 204 3.88 -16.33 2.47
N THR A 205 4.21 -17.17 1.50
CA THR A 205 5.36 -18.06 1.58
C THR A 205 6.58 -17.37 0.98
N ALA A 206 7.09 -16.33 1.65
CA ALA A 206 8.13 -15.44 1.10
C ALA A 206 9.36 -16.19 0.55
N VAL A 207 9.74 -17.33 1.15
CA VAL A 207 10.86 -18.17 0.67
C VAL A 207 10.67 -18.70 -0.75
N ASN A 208 9.43 -18.84 -1.22
CA ASN A 208 9.12 -19.26 -2.58
C ASN A 208 9.55 -18.21 -3.62
N ARG A 209 9.82 -16.95 -3.22
CA ARG A 209 10.34 -15.94 -4.13
C ARG A 209 11.78 -16.18 -4.57
N GLY A 210 12.54 -17.04 -3.88
CA GLY A 210 13.93 -17.32 -4.21
C GLY A 210 14.77 -16.05 -4.35
N THR A 211 15.35 -15.82 -5.54
CA THR A 211 16.13 -14.62 -5.86
C THR A 211 15.31 -13.32 -5.85
N GLY A 212 13.98 -13.40 -5.99
CA GLY A 212 13.06 -12.27 -5.93
C GLY A 212 12.73 -11.78 -4.51
N LEU A 213 13.26 -12.42 -3.45
CA LEU A 213 12.92 -12.11 -2.06
C LEU A 213 13.22 -10.65 -1.68
N ALA A 214 14.33 -10.08 -2.16
CA ALA A 214 14.71 -8.70 -1.88
C ALA A 214 13.71 -7.70 -2.51
N ALA A 215 13.34 -7.91 -3.77
CA ALA A 215 12.34 -7.10 -4.45
C ALA A 215 10.97 -7.21 -3.75
N PHE A 216 10.60 -8.43 -3.33
CA PHE A 216 9.37 -8.67 -2.57
C PHE A 216 9.36 -7.95 -1.22
N GLY A 217 10.48 -7.93 -0.49
CA GLY A 217 10.61 -7.19 0.77
C GLY A 217 10.48 -5.68 0.60
N LEU A 218 11.08 -5.13 -0.47
CA LEU A 218 10.95 -3.70 -0.82
C LEU A 218 9.51 -3.34 -1.16
N GLN A 219 8.83 -4.15 -1.98
CA GLN A 219 7.40 -3.97 -2.27
C GLN A 219 6.58 -3.98 -0.98
N GLY A 220 6.79 -4.97 -0.11
CA GLY A 220 6.10 -5.07 1.18
C GLY A 220 6.29 -3.82 2.05
N ASN A 221 7.50 -3.26 2.09
CA ASN A 221 7.77 -2.01 2.82
C ASN A 221 6.94 -0.85 2.27
N VAL A 222 6.98 -0.60 0.96
CA VAL A 222 6.22 0.50 0.33
C VAL A 222 4.72 0.34 0.56
N LEU A 223 4.18 -0.88 0.40
CA LEU A 223 2.76 -1.14 0.62
C LEU A 223 2.35 -0.94 2.09
N ASN A 224 3.21 -1.30 3.05
CA ASN A 224 2.94 -1.13 4.48
C ASN A 224 2.92 0.34 4.91
N GLN A 225 3.45 1.23 4.07
CA GLN A 225 3.37 2.67 4.31
C GLN A 225 1.97 3.22 4.01
N VAL A 226 1.25 2.67 3.01
CA VAL A 226 -0.05 3.19 2.56
C VAL A 226 -1.25 2.44 3.12
N ASP A 227 -1.08 1.19 3.53
CA ASP A 227 -2.16 0.30 3.98
C ASP A 227 -1.78 -0.37 5.31
N LEU A 228 -2.74 -0.46 6.24
CA LEU A 228 -2.54 -1.12 7.54
C LEU A 228 -2.30 -2.63 7.40
N LYS A 229 -2.95 -3.27 6.43
CA LYS A 229 -2.88 -4.74 6.25
C LYS A 229 -2.63 -5.08 4.79
N THR A 230 -1.37 -5.08 4.40
CA THR A 230 -0.94 -5.31 3.02
C THR A 230 -1.24 -6.69 2.46
N THR A 231 -1.43 -7.69 3.33
CA THR A 231 -1.62 -9.10 2.96
C THR A 231 -3.09 -9.55 3.03
N GLN A 232 -4.02 -8.61 3.24
CA GLN A 232 -5.46 -8.89 3.22
C GLN A 232 -6.23 -7.71 2.64
N ARG A 233 -7.33 -8.00 1.94
CA ARG A 233 -8.28 -7.00 1.46
C ARG A 233 -9.65 -7.27 2.05
N GLN A 234 -10.26 -6.26 2.64
CA GLN A 234 -11.61 -6.37 3.15
C GLN A 234 -12.62 -6.40 2.00
N LEU A 235 -13.79 -6.98 2.27
CA LEU A 235 -14.83 -7.22 1.27
C LEU A 235 -16.04 -6.31 1.46
N TYR A 236 -15.93 -5.24 2.28
CA TYR A 236 -17.09 -4.43 2.65
C TYR A 236 -17.72 -3.73 1.45
N LEU A 237 -16.93 -3.39 0.42
CA LEU A 237 -17.46 -2.80 -0.82
C LEU A 237 -18.49 -3.72 -1.47
N LEU A 238 -18.28 -5.04 -1.42
CA LEU A 238 -19.25 -6.03 -1.91
C LEU A 238 -20.44 -6.16 -0.96
N ALA A 239 -20.19 -6.21 0.36
CA ALA A 239 -21.24 -6.36 1.37
C ALA A 239 -22.15 -5.13 1.50
N GLU A 240 -21.67 -3.97 1.06
CA GLU A 240 -22.38 -2.69 1.10
C GLU A 240 -23.14 -2.39 -0.19
N ALA A 241 -22.64 -2.87 -1.33
CA ALA A 241 -23.27 -2.62 -2.62
C ALA A 241 -24.64 -3.30 -2.72
N HIS A 242 -25.58 -2.59 -3.37
CA HIS A 242 -26.94 -3.05 -3.64
C HIS A 242 -27.78 -3.40 -2.39
N LYS A 243 -27.46 -2.85 -1.21
CA LYS A 243 -28.29 -3.04 -0.01
C LYS A 243 -29.49 -2.08 0.02
N SER A 244 -30.57 -2.51 0.67
CA SER A 244 -31.77 -1.71 0.93
C SER A 244 -31.91 -1.34 2.42
N GLY A 245 -30.86 -0.77 3.00
CA GLY A 245 -30.87 -0.30 4.40
C GLY A 245 -30.59 -1.37 5.47
N GLU A 246 -30.35 -2.62 5.09
CA GLU A 246 -29.92 -3.69 6.00
C GLU A 246 -28.51 -3.43 6.59
N PRO A 247 -28.25 -3.78 7.87
CA PRO A 247 -26.92 -3.66 8.46
C PRO A 247 -25.86 -4.38 7.62
N THR A 248 -24.65 -3.82 7.55
CA THR A 248 -23.54 -4.47 6.85
C THR A 248 -23.11 -5.73 7.60
N ARG A 249 -23.01 -6.84 6.87
CA ARG A 249 -22.35 -8.07 7.32
C ARG A 249 -21.38 -8.51 6.24
N THR A 250 -20.13 -8.20 6.47
CA THR A 250 -19.03 -8.49 5.55
C THR A 250 -18.33 -9.79 5.98
N PRO A 251 -18.19 -10.79 5.09
CA PRO A 251 -17.38 -11.95 5.40
C PRO A 251 -15.91 -11.54 5.55
N GLN A 252 -15.18 -12.13 6.49
CA GLN A 252 -13.76 -11.81 6.66
C GLN A 252 -12.92 -12.31 5.47
N PHE A 253 -13.23 -13.50 4.98
CA PHE A 253 -12.51 -14.20 3.93
C PHE A 253 -13.41 -14.64 2.79
N MET A 254 -12.87 -14.56 1.58
CA MET A 254 -13.45 -15.08 0.35
C MET A 254 -12.36 -15.81 -0.42
N ARG A 255 -12.68 -17.02 -0.88
CA ARG A 255 -11.84 -17.83 -1.75
C ARG A 255 -12.57 -18.17 -3.03
N LEU A 256 -11.84 -18.05 -4.13
CA LEU A 256 -12.21 -18.49 -5.46
C LEU A 256 -11.43 -19.75 -5.82
N THR A 257 -12.14 -20.76 -6.29
CA THR A 257 -11.58 -22.02 -6.77
C THR A 257 -12.15 -22.30 -8.15
N LEU A 258 -11.30 -22.65 -9.12
CA LEU A 258 -11.80 -23.04 -10.44
C LEU A 258 -12.64 -24.31 -10.30
N ASN A 259 -13.80 -24.35 -10.97
CA ASN A 259 -14.70 -25.48 -10.90
C ASN A 259 -13.99 -26.75 -11.42
N PRO A 260 -13.96 -27.87 -10.68
CA PRO A 260 -13.22 -29.08 -11.08
C PRO A 260 -13.66 -29.70 -12.42
N SER A 261 -14.87 -29.40 -12.89
CA SER A 261 -15.32 -29.85 -14.22
C SER A 261 -14.56 -29.20 -15.38
N LEU A 262 -13.81 -28.13 -15.11
CA LEU A 262 -12.99 -27.39 -16.07
C LEU A 262 -11.51 -27.77 -16.02
N ASP A 263 -11.13 -28.78 -15.24
CA ASP A 263 -9.75 -29.25 -15.18
C ASP A 263 -9.28 -29.72 -16.56
N VAL A 264 -8.33 -28.98 -17.15
CA VAL A 264 -7.76 -29.32 -18.44
C VAL A 264 -6.55 -30.24 -18.29
N ALA A 265 -6.29 -31.04 -19.32
CA ALA A 265 -5.07 -31.84 -19.39
C ALA A 265 -3.84 -30.93 -19.51
N ASP A 266 -2.82 -31.19 -18.68
CA ASP A 266 -1.55 -30.47 -18.72
C ASP A 266 -0.62 -31.11 -19.76
N ASP A 267 -0.28 -30.36 -20.82
CA ASP A 267 0.69 -30.78 -21.82
C ASP A 267 2.16 -30.58 -21.38
N GLY A 268 2.38 -29.97 -20.21
CA GLY A 268 3.67 -29.77 -19.58
C GLY A 268 4.57 -28.75 -20.28
N LYS A 269 4.10 -28.07 -21.33
CA LYS A 269 4.91 -27.10 -22.10
C LYS A 269 4.89 -25.71 -21.48
N GLY A 270 3.86 -25.42 -20.68
CA GLY A 270 3.62 -24.10 -20.15
C GLY A 270 3.18 -23.12 -21.24
N LYS A 271 2.20 -22.29 -20.93
CA LYS A 271 1.63 -21.34 -21.88
C LYS A 271 1.58 -19.96 -21.27
N ASP A 272 1.49 -18.93 -22.12
CA ASP A 272 1.12 -17.60 -21.64
C ASP A 272 -0.28 -17.71 -21.02
N MET A 273 -0.39 -17.38 -19.75
CA MET A 273 -1.64 -17.47 -18.97
C MET A 273 -2.78 -16.70 -19.66
N ARG A 274 -2.46 -15.57 -20.30
CA ARG A 274 -3.45 -14.74 -20.99
C ARG A 274 -3.98 -15.44 -22.23
N TRP A 275 -3.10 -16.07 -22.99
CA TRP A 275 -3.46 -16.89 -24.15
C TRP A 275 -4.30 -18.08 -23.72
N GLU A 276 -3.91 -18.78 -22.65
CA GLU A 276 -4.63 -19.94 -22.15
C GLU A 276 -6.07 -19.61 -21.72
N LEU A 277 -6.26 -18.53 -20.97
CA LEU A 277 -7.59 -18.07 -20.55
C LEU A 277 -8.44 -17.61 -21.75
N TRP A 278 -7.83 -16.90 -22.70
CA TRP A 278 -8.51 -16.46 -23.92
C TRP A 278 -8.92 -17.65 -24.79
N ASP A 279 -8.00 -18.59 -25.06
CA ASP A 279 -8.25 -19.79 -25.86
C ASP A 279 -9.37 -20.64 -25.28
N HIS A 280 -9.36 -20.86 -23.96
CA HIS A 280 -10.43 -21.60 -23.30
C HIS A 280 -11.80 -20.92 -23.47
N LEU A 281 -11.89 -19.60 -23.21
CA LEU A 281 -13.16 -18.88 -23.34
C LEU A 281 -13.63 -18.75 -24.79
N SER A 282 -12.72 -18.73 -25.76
CA SER A 282 -13.05 -18.67 -27.18
C SER A 282 -13.48 -20.02 -27.76
N HIS A 283 -12.98 -21.15 -27.23
CA HIS A 283 -13.13 -22.45 -27.90
C HIS A 283 -13.74 -23.56 -27.02
N GLN A 284 -13.62 -23.49 -25.70
CA GLN A 284 -13.96 -24.60 -24.80
C GLN A 284 -15.21 -24.33 -23.97
N GLY A 285 -15.49 -23.07 -23.63
CA GLY A 285 -16.70 -22.67 -22.92
C GLY A 285 -16.42 -21.74 -21.75
N PRO A 286 -17.40 -21.56 -20.84
CA PRO A 286 -17.30 -20.61 -19.75
C PRO A 286 -16.31 -21.05 -18.66
N LEU A 287 -15.54 -20.09 -18.14
CA LEU A 287 -14.73 -20.29 -16.93
C LEU A 287 -15.58 -20.04 -15.69
N VAL A 288 -15.65 -21.02 -14.80
CA VAL A 288 -16.49 -20.97 -13.60
C VAL A 288 -15.60 -21.05 -12.37
N TYR A 289 -15.68 -20.03 -11.51
CA TYR A 289 -15.05 -20.01 -10.19
C TYR A 289 -16.10 -20.15 -9.11
N ASP A 290 -15.94 -21.12 -8.22
CA ASP A 290 -16.77 -21.27 -7.04
C ASP A 290 -16.37 -20.24 -5.97
N ILE A 291 -17.36 -19.63 -5.31
CA ILE A 291 -17.16 -18.65 -4.23
C ILE A 291 -17.41 -19.36 -2.89
N THR A 292 -16.39 -19.40 -2.04
CA THR A 292 -16.50 -19.86 -0.64
C THR A 292 -16.17 -18.72 0.31
N LEU A 293 -16.90 -18.62 1.41
CA LEU A 293 -16.71 -17.60 2.44
C LEU A 293 -16.20 -18.25 3.74
N SER A 294 -15.64 -17.42 4.62
CA SER A 294 -15.35 -17.78 6.00
C SER A 294 -15.20 -16.51 6.84
N ASP A 295 -15.61 -16.59 8.11
CA ASP A 295 -15.34 -15.59 9.14
C ASP A 295 -14.22 -16.04 10.10
N ASP A 296 -13.68 -17.24 9.91
CA ASP A 296 -12.68 -17.82 10.79
C ASP A 296 -11.35 -17.99 10.04
N GLY A 297 -10.26 -17.60 10.68
CA GLY A 297 -8.94 -17.79 10.11
C GLY A 297 -7.85 -17.49 11.11
N GLU A 298 -6.74 -18.23 11.00
CA GLU A 298 -5.60 -18.08 11.88
C GLU A 298 -4.36 -17.68 11.06
N VAL A 299 -3.59 -16.74 11.60
CA VAL A 299 -2.26 -16.43 11.08
C VAL A 299 -1.29 -17.35 11.82
N VAL A 300 -0.59 -18.23 11.10
CA VAL A 300 0.25 -19.27 11.71
C VAL A 300 1.66 -19.18 11.14
N GLY A 301 2.68 -19.10 12.00
CA GLY A 301 4.07 -19.28 11.58
C GLY A 301 5.06 -18.27 12.18
N PRO A 302 6.37 -18.58 12.12
CA PRO A 302 7.41 -17.89 12.87
C PRO A 302 7.68 -16.44 12.43
N ILE A 303 7.07 -15.99 11.33
CA ILE A 303 7.18 -14.61 10.80
C ILE A 303 5.79 -14.02 10.51
N PHE A 304 4.68 -14.53 11.06
CA PHE A 304 3.32 -14.02 10.77
C PHE A 304 2.96 -13.86 9.27
N LEU A 305 3.69 -14.49 8.37
CA LEU A 305 3.54 -14.35 6.91
C LEU A 305 2.66 -15.47 6.33
N GLN A 306 2.68 -16.67 6.90
CA GLN A 306 1.80 -17.73 6.47
C GLN A 306 0.45 -17.63 7.20
N ARG A 307 -0.65 -17.72 6.43
CA ARG A 307 -2.01 -17.71 6.98
C ARG A 307 -2.64 -19.06 6.68
N SER A 308 -3.21 -19.67 7.71
CA SER A 308 -4.07 -20.83 7.56
C SER A 308 -5.49 -20.37 7.82
N ILE A 309 -6.23 -20.10 6.75
CA ILE A 309 -7.67 -19.84 6.88
C ILE A 309 -8.33 -21.20 7.11
N VAL A 310 -8.85 -21.39 8.31
CA VAL A 310 -9.52 -22.62 8.75
C VAL A 310 -11.03 -22.46 8.56
N HIS A 311 -11.78 -23.56 8.65
CA HIS A 311 -13.25 -23.54 8.55
C HIS A 311 -13.80 -22.77 7.34
N TRP A 312 -13.21 -22.99 6.16
CA TRP A 312 -13.91 -22.65 4.93
C TRP A 312 -15.26 -23.36 4.90
N ASP A 313 -16.29 -22.63 4.48
CA ASP A 313 -17.56 -23.24 4.17
C ASP A 313 -17.31 -24.41 3.20
N LYS A 314 -17.77 -25.61 3.61
CA LYS A 314 -17.58 -26.83 2.82
C LYS A 314 -18.33 -26.78 1.48
N VAL A 315 -19.30 -25.88 1.36
CA VAL A 315 -20.16 -25.72 0.19
C VAL A 315 -20.01 -24.29 -0.34
N PRO A 316 -19.71 -24.10 -1.64
CA PRO A 316 -19.71 -22.78 -2.25
C PRO A 316 -21.05 -22.08 -2.07
N VAL A 317 -21.02 -20.80 -1.71
CA VAL A 317 -22.22 -19.96 -1.59
C VAL A 317 -22.71 -19.47 -2.96
N GLY A 318 -21.81 -19.44 -3.94
CA GLY A 318 -22.07 -18.87 -5.26
C GLY A 318 -20.95 -19.20 -6.24
N LYS A 319 -20.96 -18.52 -7.38
CA LYS A 319 -19.99 -18.67 -8.46
C LYS A 319 -19.80 -17.39 -9.25
N ILE A 320 -18.66 -17.30 -9.95
CA ILE A 320 -18.40 -16.32 -10.99
C ILE A 320 -18.31 -17.08 -12.32
N VAL A 321 -19.09 -16.67 -13.31
CA VAL A 321 -19.13 -17.32 -14.63
C VAL A 321 -18.64 -16.35 -15.68
N PHE A 322 -17.40 -16.51 -16.13
CA PHE A 322 -16.84 -15.74 -17.24
C PHE A 322 -17.15 -16.39 -18.57
N ARG A 323 -17.48 -15.56 -19.56
CA ARG A 323 -17.91 -15.99 -20.91
C ARG A 323 -17.13 -15.31 -22.02
N GLU A 324 -16.37 -14.28 -21.69
CA GLU A 324 -15.63 -13.50 -22.66
C GLU A 324 -14.27 -13.10 -22.06
N ALA A 325 -13.23 -13.17 -22.89
CA ALA A 325 -11.89 -12.69 -22.58
C ALA A 325 -11.51 -11.56 -23.54
N VAL A 326 -10.89 -10.52 -23.00
CA VAL A 326 -10.39 -9.36 -23.75
C VAL A 326 -8.91 -9.19 -23.47
N LEU A 327 -8.12 -9.36 -24.53
CA LEU A 327 -6.69 -9.08 -24.57
C LEU A 327 -6.54 -7.68 -25.19
N SER A 328 -6.19 -6.66 -24.39
CA SER A 328 -6.11 -5.29 -24.90
C SER A 328 -5.21 -4.37 -24.09
N ALA A 329 -4.75 -3.30 -24.73
CA ALA A 329 -3.99 -2.24 -24.05
C ALA A 329 -4.80 -1.55 -22.95
N ALA A 330 -6.11 -1.42 -23.13
CA ALA A 330 -7.00 -0.85 -22.12
C ALA A 330 -7.12 -1.74 -20.88
N CYS A 331 -7.07 -3.07 -21.04
CA CYS A 331 -7.05 -4.00 -19.91
C CYS A 331 -5.78 -3.84 -19.05
N ASP A 332 -4.63 -3.63 -19.70
CA ASP A 332 -3.37 -3.44 -18.98
C ASP A 332 -3.24 -2.03 -18.40
N ASN A 333 -3.70 -1.00 -19.11
CA ASN A 333 -3.29 0.38 -18.86
C ASN A 333 -4.41 1.38 -18.58
N GLN A 334 -5.69 0.98 -18.55
CA GLN A 334 -6.79 1.95 -18.36
C GLN A 334 -7.81 1.53 -17.30
N ILE A 335 -8.20 0.26 -17.24
CA ILE A 335 -9.17 -0.19 -16.22
C ILE A 335 -8.60 0.00 -14.82
N HIS A 336 -9.38 0.53 -13.89
CA HIS A 336 -8.95 0.75 -12.51
C HIS A 336 -9.82 -0.04 -11.54
N PHE A 337 -9.18 -0.62 -10.53
CA PHE A 337 -9.85 -1.38 -9.48
C PHE A 337 -9.51 -0.70 -8.15
N GLN A 338 -10.50 -0.14 -7.48
CA GLN A 338 -10.30 0.51 -6.20
C GLN A 338 -10.05 -0.55 -5.12
N HIS A 339 -8.98 -0.37 -4.34
CA HIS A 339 -8.78 -1.15 -3.13
C HIS A 339 -9.67 -0.62 -2.01
N ALA A 340 -10.34 -1.54 -1.30
CA ALA A 340 -10.97 -1.22 -0.03
C ALA A 340 -9.90 -0.75 0.96
N ALA A 341 -9.96 0.52 1.38
CA ALA A 341 -9.15 1.02 2.49
C ALA A 341 -9.49 0.28 3.77
N TRP A 342 -8.51 0.03 4.63
CA TRP A 342 -8.72 -0.75 5.84
C TRP A 342 -9.66 -0.06 6.82
N ARG A 343 -10.64 -0.80 7.33
CA ARG A 343 -11.55 -0.42 8.41
C ARG A 343 -11.23 -1.22 9.67
N ASP A 344 -11.33 -0.59 10.83
CA ASP A 344 -11.20 -1.30 12.10
C ASP A 344 -12.42 -2.19 12.36
N ASP A 345 -13.61 -1.71 11.99
CA ASP A 345 -14.83 -2.50 11.93
C ASP A 345 -15.30 -2.59 10.47
N VAL A 346 -15.13 -3.77 9.88
CA VAL A 346 -15.51 -4.04 8.49
C VAL A 346 -17.01 -3.84 8.22
N ASN A 347 -17.84 -3.80 9.25
CA ASN A 347 -19.29 -3.60 9.15
C ASN A 347 -19.73 -2.16 9.44
N ASP A 348 -18.83 -1.28 9.88
CA ASP A 348 -19.13 0.14 10.13
C ASP A 348 -18.40 1.04 9.12
N PRO A 349 -19.12 1.70 8.19
CA PRO A 349 -18.56 2.70 7.28
C PRO A 349 -17.75 3.80 7.97
N GLY A 350 -18.11 4.17 9.20
CA GLY A 350 -17.45 5.21 9.98
C GLY A 350 -16.06 4.83 10.52
N SER A 351 -15.71 3.54 10.52
CA SER A 351 -14.47 3.03 11.12
C SER A 351 -13.26 3.01 10.16
N THR A 352 -13.35 3.74 9.05
CA THR A 352 -12.27 3.78 8.03
C THR A 352 -11.01 4.39 8.62
N ILE A 353 -9.96 3.57 8.77
CA ILE A 353 -8.66 4.01 9.27
C ILE A 353 -7.72 4.19 8.10
N ARG A 354 -7.28 5.43 7.91
CA ARG A 354 -6.11 5.71 7.09
C ARG A 354 -4.92 5.86 8.02
N ARG A 355 -3.80 5.21 7.73
CA ARG A 355 -2.52 5.73 8.21
C ARG A 355 -2.37 7.11 7.59
N GLN A 356 -2.67 8.15 8.37
CA GLN A 356 -2.34 9.50 8.01
C GLN A 356 -0.82 9.56 7.95
N HIS A 357 -0.24 9.52 6.75
CA HIS A 357 1.05 10.17 6.54
C HIS A 357 0.90 11.57 7.11
N GLY A 358 1.85 12.02 7.94
CA GLY A 358 1.79 13.24 8.76
C GLY A 358 1.63 14.56 8.00
N VAL A 359 0.57 14.65 7.20
CA VAL A 359 0.10 15.80 6.46
C VAL A 359 -1.41 15.81 6.71
N ALA A 360 -1.81 16.62 7.70
CA ALA A 360 -3.20 16.89 7.99
C ALA A 360 -3.87 17.50 6.76
N PHE A 361 -4.83 16.78 6.17
CA PHE A 361 -5.85 17.40 5.33
C PHE A 361 -7.20 17.26 6.04
N GLY A 362 -7.79 18.42 6.33
CA GLY A 362 -8.89 18.56 7.26
C GLY A 362 -10.23 18.05 6.73
N GLN A 363 -10.90 17.28 7.58
CA GLN A 363 -12.32 17.37 7.94
C GLN A 363 -12.46 16.80 9.38
N PRO A 364 -13.52 17.15 10.13
CA PRO A 364 -13.40 17.46 11.56
C PRO A 364 -13.22 16.21 12.43
N LEU A 365 -12.05 16.10 13.06
CA LEU A 365 -11.88 15.23 14.20
C LEU A 365 -12.73 15.75 15.36
N ILE A 366 -13.59 14.88 15.87
CA ILE A 366 -14.30 15.04 17.13
C ILE A 366 -13.30 15.54 18.19
N GLN A 367 -13.61 16.68 18.81
CA GLN A 367 -12.70 17.62 19.48
C GLN A 367 -11.85 17.11 20.67
N ASP A 368 -11.82 15.82 21.00
CA ASP A 368 -11.34 15.38 22.32
C ASP A 368 -10.42 14.14 22.39
N GLN A 369 -9.81 13.70 21.28
CA GLN A 369 -8.89 12.55 21.29
C GLN A 369 -7.59 12.79 20.51
N VAL A 370 -6.47 12.34 21.08
CA VAL A 370 -5.14 12.34 20.45
C VAL A 370 -4.62 10.90 20.45
N ILE A 371 -4.07 10.46 19.31
CA ILE A 371 -3.46 9.14 19.16
C ILE A 371 -1.96 9.26 19.45
N LEU A 372 -1.48 8.58 20.48
CA LEU A 372 -0.05 8.46 20.79
C LEU A 372 0.35 6.98 20.68
N GLN A 373 1.31 6.68 19.80
CA GLN A 373 1.83 5.33 19.57
C GLN A 373 0.77 4.23 19.34
N GLY A 374 -0.35 4.59 18.70
CA GLY A 374 -1.42 3.63 18.39
C GLY A 374 -2.42 3.38 19.51
N GLU A 375 -2.33 4.09 20.64
CA GLU A 375 -3.39 4.11 21.65
C GLU A 375 -4.17 5.43 21.61
N VAL A 376 -5.50 5.32 21.72
CA VAL A 376 -6.42 6.46 21.85
C VAL A 376 -6.40 6.93 23.30
N VAL A 377 -5.81 8.09 23.56
CA VAL A 377 -5.69 8.63 24.92
C VAL A 377 -6.72 9.75 25.11
N SER A 378 -7.54 9.64 26.15
CA SER A 378 -8.51 10.68 26.50
C SER A 378 -7.79 11.92 27.07
N ARG A 379 -8.38 13.10 26.86
CA ARG A 379 -7.86 14.40 27.33
C ARG A 379 -7.60 14.45 28.84
N GLN A 380 -8.34 13.68 29.64
CA GLN A 380 -8.11 13.55 31.09
C GLN A 380 -6.79 12.85 31.44
N ASN A 381 -6.37 11.87 30.64
CA ASN A 381 -5.11 11.15 30.85
C ASN A 381 -3.88 11.96 30.41
N ILE A 382 -4.04 12.84 29.42
CA ILE A 382 -2.98 13.76 28.96
C ILE A 382 -2.63 14.77 30.07
N ASN A 383 -3.63 15.30 30.77
CA ASN A 383 -3.44 16.22 31.90
C ASN A 383 -2.78 15.57 33.13
N ALA A 384 -2.83 14.23 33.24
CA ALA A 384 -2.14 13.50 34.31
C ALA A 384 -0.64 13.31 34.03
N VAL A 385 -0.25 13.33 32.75
CA VAL A 385 1.14 13.12 32.29
C VAL A 385 1.90 14.44 32.16
N PHE A 386 1.24 15.51 31.73
CA PHE A 386 1.84 16.84 31.59
C PHE A 386 1.30 17.76 32.68
N LYS A 387 2.16 18.10 33.65
CA LYS A 387 1.76 18.88 34.84
C LYS A 387 1.50 20.36 34.58
N ASP A 388 1.89 20.89 33.42
CA ASP A 388 1.71 22.31 33.12
C ASP A 388 1.36 22.54 31.65
N LEU A 389 0.32 23.33 31.40
CA LEU A 389 -0.17 23.65 30.04
C LEU A 389 0.86 24.46 29.23
N ASP A 390 1.80 25.12 29.92
CA ASP A 390 2.88 25.89 29.30
C ASP A 390 3.93 25.01 28.62
N ASP A 391 4.13 23.76 29.06
CA ASP A 391 5.05 22.85 28.38
C ASP A 391 4.50 22.36 27.03
N ILE A 392 3.18 22.16 26.94
CA ILE A 392 2.49 21.83 25.67
C ILE A 392 2.49 23.04 24.73
N LYS A 393 2.23 24.25 25.25
CA LYS A 393 2.30 25.48 24.44
C LYS A 393 3.72 25.75 23.93
N ARG A 394 4.75 25.57 24.77
CA ARG A 394 6.17 25.67 24.37
C ARG A 394 6.55 24.64 23.31
N TRP A 395 6.03 23.42 23.41
CA TRP A 395 6.27 22.37 22.41
C TRP A 395 5.59 22.68 21.07
N SER A 396 4.38 23.25 21.10
CA SER A 396 3.67 23.70 19.89
C SER A 396 4.21 25.00 19.27
N ALA A 397 4.93 25.83 20.04
CA ALA A 397 5.54 27.05 19.53
C ALA A 397 6.80 26.75 18.69
N TRP A 398 7.46 25.61 18.92
CA TRP A 398 8.65 25.18 18.17
C TRP A 398 8.33 24.47 16.84
N SER A 399 7.06 24.16 16.58
CA SER A 399 6.61 23.57 15.31
C SER A 399 6.09 24.60 14.30
N TYR A 400 6.32 25.90 14.52
CA TYR A 400 6.04 26.92 13.50
C TYR A 400 7.15 26.93 12.44
N ASN A 401 6.75 26.85 11.17
CA ASN A 401 7.61 27.02 10.00
C ASN A 401 8.28 28.41 10.01
N PRO A 402 9.60 28.54 10.24
CA PRO A 402 10.27 29.82 10.04
C PRO A 402 10.17 30.23 8.57
N LEU A 403 9.83 31.50 8.32
CA LEU A 403 9.87 32.07 6.97
C LEU A 403 11.21 32.79 6.78
N VAL A 404 12.04 32.28 5.88
CA VAL A 404 13.27 32.97 5.46
C VAL A 404 12.87 34.21 4.67
N LYS A 405 13.28 35.39 5.16
CA LYS A 405 12.98 36.67 4.49
C LYS A 405 14.05 37.06 3.50
N SER A 406 15.32 36.77 3.79
CA SER A 406 16.43 37.08 2.90
C SER A 406 17.68 36.27 3.25
N VAL A 407 18.44 35.92 2.22
CA VAL A 407 19.81 35.39 2.32
C VAL A 407 20.72 36.34 1.55
N LYS A 408 21.78 36.85 2.18
CA LYS A 408 22.75 37.73 1.54
C LYS A 408 24.15 37.18 1.75
N GLU A 409 24.86 36.95 0.66
CA GLU A 409 26.27 36.58 0.73
C GLU A 409 27.08 37.74 1.30
N THR A 410 27.98 37.43 2.24
CA THR A 410 28.84 38.44 2.86
C THR A 410 30.15 38.57 2.09
N PRO A 411 30.86 39.71 2.18
CA PRO A 411 32.15 39.90 1.50
C PRO A 411 33.27 38.95 1.96
N ARG A 412 33.06 38.17 3.04
CA ARG A 412 33.97 37.12 3.46
C ARG A 412 33.58 35.84 2.74
N GLU A 413 34.48 35.33 1.88
CA GLU A 413 34.27 34.08 1.16
C GLU A 413 33.74 33.00 2.11
N HIS A 414 32.62 32.36 1.72
CA HIS A 414 31.97 31.26 2.42
C HIS A 414 31.12 31.61 3.65
N PHE A 415 30.67 32.86 3.82
CA PHE A 415 29.68 33.21 4.85
C PHE A 415 28.46 33.95 4.27
N TYR A 416 27.28 33.61 4.80
CA TYR A 416 25.99 34.17 4.42
C TYR A 416 25.29 34.76 5.63
N ASP A 417 24.77 35.98 5.51
CA ASP A 417 23.86 36.54 6.49
C ASP A 417 22.43 36.14 6.12
N VAL A 418 21.80 35.38 7.01
CA VAL A 418 20.44 34.84 6.83
C VAL A 418 19.51 35.52 7.83
N THR A 419 18.41 36.06 7.33
CA THR A 419 17.35 36.64 8.16
C THR A 419 16.08 35.81 8.00
N PHE A 420 15.51 35.34 9.10
CA PHE A 420 14.27 34.58 9.11
C PHE A 420 13.35 35.04 10.24
N THR A 421 12.04 34.78 10.10
CA THR A 421 11.05 35.07 11.14
C THR A 421 10.46 33.82 11.73
N VAL A 422 10.32 33.77 13.07
CA VAL A 422 9.61 32.74 13.82
C VAL A 422 8.48 33.41 14.58
N GLY A 423 7.23 33.23 14.14
CA GLY A 423 6.14 34.08 14.60
C GLY A 423 6.37 35.54 14.20
N ASP A 424 6.28 36.46 15.15
CA ASP A 424 6.51 37.90 14.94
C ASP A 424 7.98 38.32 15.13
N ASP A 425 8.84 37.41 15.63
CA ASP A 425 10.23 37.70 15.92
C ASP A 425 11.10 37.57 14.66
N VAL A 426 12.01 38.52 14.46
CA VAL A 426 13.02 38.52 13.39
C VAL A 426 14.36 38.08 13.97
N ILE A 427 14.95 37.03 13.40
CA ILE A 427 16.23 36.49 13.83
C ILE A 427 17.26 36.71 12.73
N HIS A 428 18.41 37.26 13.10
CA HIS A 428 19.56 37.43 12.23
C HIS A 428 20.64 36.41 12.60
N SER A 429 21.18 35.71 11.60
CA SER A 429 22.23 34.71 11.84
C SER A 429 23.25 34.73 10.73
N THR A 430 24.53 34.58 11.08
CA THR A 430 25.61 34.43 10.11
C THR A 430 25.95 32.95 9.99
N CYS A 431 25.91 32.46 8.76
CA CYS A 431 26.04 31.05 8.43
C CYS A 431 27.27 30.79 7.59
N LYS A 432 28.04 29.76 7.95
CA LYS A 432 29.22 29.32 7.22
C LYS A 432 28.82 28.28 6.18
N HIS A 433 29.36 28.41 4.96
CA HIS A 433 29.24 27.40 3.92
C HIS A 433 30.11 26.19 4.26
N GLU A 434 29.51 25.00 4.28
CA GLU A 434 30.20 23.76 4.67
C GLU A 434 30.52 22.86 3.47
N ALA A 435 29.66 22.79 2.46
CA ALA A 435 29.87 21.98 1.26
C ALA A 435 28.92 22.36 0.12
N GLU A 436 29.39 22.15 -1.12
CA GLU A 436 28.60 22.25 -2.33
C GLU A 436 28.61 20.91 -3.09
N ALA A 437 27.44 20.37 -3.39
CA ALA A 437 27.30 19.18 -4.25
C ALA A 437 26.02 19.27 -5.08
N ASN A 438 26.12 19.14 -6.41
CA ASN A 438 24.98 19.15 -7.32
C ASN A 438 24.08 20.40 -7.18
N SER A 439 24.68 21.59 -7.17
CA SER A 439 23.96 22.88 -7.03
C SER A 439 23.23 23.05 -5.70
N VAL A 440 23.63 22.30 -4.67
CA VAL A 440 23.12 22.39 -3.31
C VAL A 440 24.21 22.94 -2.39
N ILE A 441 23.91 24.06 -1.72
CA ILE A 441 24.78 24.74 -0.75
C ILE A 441 24.32 24.37 0.66
N SER A 442 25.20 23.75 1.45
CA SER A 442 24.96 23.49 2.87
C SER A 442 25.53 24.62 3.74
N LEU A 443 24.70 25.21 4.61
CA LEU A 443 25.11 26.26 5.54
C LEU A 443 25.02 25.76 6.99
N SER A 444 25.92 26.24 7.85
CA SER A 444 25.90 26.02 9.30
C SER A 444 25.88 27.37 10.01
N CYS A 445 24.80 27.68 10.72
CA CYS A 445 24.55 29.00 11.31
C CYS A 445 24.90 29.04 12.81
N ARG A 446 25.63 30.08 13.24
CA ARG A 446 25.77 30.41 14.66
C ARG A 446 25.05 31.72 14.94
N GLY A 447 23.94 31.65 15.68
CA GLY A 447 23.30 32.85 16.23
C GLY A 447 23.99 33.29 17.51
N THR A 448 24.20 34.60 17.67
CA THR A 448 24.74 35.21 18.91
C THR A 448 23.75 36.14 19.60
N ASP A 449 22.49 36.22 19.15
CA ASP A 449 21.55 37.20 19.71
C ASP A 449 21.01 36.80 21.08
N ASP A 450 21.17 37.73 22.03
CA ASP A 450 20.71 37.68 23.43
C ASP A 450 19.17 37.57 23.60
N ALA A 451 18.41 37.54 22.51
CA ALA A 451 16.95 37.34 22.53
C ALA A 451 16.54 35.92 23.01
N LEU A 452 17.48 34.97 23.07
CA LEU A 452 17.27 33.60 23.59
C LEU A 452 17.83 33.38 25.00
N ALA A 453 18.17 34.45 25.73
CA ALA A 453 18.76 34.38 27.06
C ALA A 453 17.76 33.97 28.17
N PHE A 454 17.34 32.71 28.18
CA PHE A 454 16.74 32.08 29.37
C PHE A 454 17.26 30.64 29.58
N GLN A 455 18.58 30.44 29.56
CA GLN A 455 19.32 29.56 30.47
C GLN A 455 20.82 29.68 30.19
N LYS A 456 21.63 29.68 31.25
CA LYS A 456 23.10 29.66 31.21
C LYS A 456 23.64 28.37 30.58
N SER A 457 23.59 28.21 29.26
CA SER A 457 24.45 27.31 28.50
C SER A 457 24.31 27.62 27.00
N PRO A 458 25.41 27.71 26.23
CA PRO A 458 25.32 27.86 24.79
C PRO A 458 24.62 26.63 24.21
N VAL A 459 23.52 26.85 23.49
CA VAL A 459 22.86 25.81 22.68
C VAL A 459 23.43 25.95 21.27
N GLU A 460 24.16 24.95 20.80
CA GLU A 460 24.54 24.88 19.40
C GLU A 460 23.34 24.38 18.58
N HIS A 461 22.93 25.17 17.60
CA HIS A 461 21.90 24.81 16.63
C HIS A 461 22.58 24.55 15.28
N GLU A 462 22.27 23.41 14.66
CA GLU A 462 22.70 23.11 13.30
C GLU A 462 21.47 23.26 12.38
N LEU A 463 21.51 24.25 11.50
CA LEU A 463 20.44 24.58 10.56
C LEU A 463 20.93 24.29 9.14
N THR A 464 20.46 23.22 8.51
CA THR A 464 20.84 22.87 7.13
C THR A 464 19.82 23.43 6.14
N PHE A 465 20.31 24.19 5.15
CA PHE A 465 19.51 24.72 4.05
C PHE A 465 19.83 23.97 2.76
N LEU A 466 18.84 23.81 1.87
CA LEU A 466 19.05 23.35 0.50
C LEU A 466 18.67 24.49 -0.44
N LEU A 467 19.66 25.15 -1.03
CA LEU A 467 19.45 26.13 -2.08
C LEU A 467 19.37 25.41 -3.43
N SER A 468 18.41 25.78 -4.27
CA SER A 468 18.29 25.29 -5.65
C SER A 468 17.98 26.47 -6.56
N GLU A 469 18.79 26.69 -7.60
CA GLU A 469 18.50 27.69 -8.62
C GLU A 469 17.37 27.20 -9.53
N LEU A 470 16.34 28.03 -9.70
CA LEU A 470 15.28 27.81 -10.67
C LEU A 470 15.72 28.28 -12.05
N PRO A 471 15.15 27.72 -13.13
CA PRO A 471 15.54 28.06 -14.52
C PRO A 471 15.35 29.53 -14.91
N ASP A 472 14.60 30.32 -14.13
CA ASP A 472 14.34 31.74 -14.36
C ASP A 472 15.33 32.67 -13.63
N GLY A 473 16.37 32.10 -12.99
CA GLY A 473 17.37 32.83 -12.21
C GLY A 473 16.94 33.16 -10.78
N ASN A 474 15.77 32.70 -10.34
CA ASN A 474 15.34 32.82 -8.94
C ASN A 474 15.86 31.64 -8.11
N THR A 475 16.34 31.88 -6.89
CA THR A 475 16.75 30.80 -5.99
C THR A 475 15.57 30.31 -5.16
N LYS A 476 15.23 29.01 -5.26
CA LYS A 476 14.28 28.34 -4.38
C LYS A 476 15.03 27.74 -3.18
N ILE A 477 14.62 28.12 -1.98
CA ILE A 477 15.15 27.58 -0.73
C ILE A 477 14.19 26.50 -0.23
N ASP A 478 14.59 25.24 -0.32
CA ASP A 478 13.92 24.14 0.37
C ASP A 478 14.67 23.91 1.70
N TRP A 479 13.93 23.75 2.80
CA TRP A 479 14.55 23.66 4.12
C TRP A 479 14.04 22.45 4.90
N GLY A 480 14.92 21.89 5.74
CA GLY A 480 14.60 20.84 6.71
C GLY A 480 15.23 21.19 8.05
N LEU A 481 14.40 21.42 9.07
CA LEU A 481 14.87 21.78 10.40
C LEU A 481 15.24 20.52 11.17
N LEU A 482 16.53 20.21 11.28
CA LEU A 482 17.03 19.11 12.11
C LEU A 482 17.53 19.65 13.47
N ILE A 483 16.63 19.83 14.44
CA ILE A 483 17.03 20.27 15.77
C ILE A 483 17.68 19.11 16.53
N ARG A 484 19.01 19.05 16.52
CA ARG A 484 19.77 18.16 17.41
C ARG A 484 20.04 18.86 18.75
N SER A 485 19.04 18.87 19.62
CA SER A 485 19.28 19.26 21.02
C SER A 485 19.72 18.05 21.83
N ARG A 486 20.92 18.10 22.41
CA ARG A 486 21.45 17.08 23.31
C ARG A 486 20.48 16.78 24.46
N LYS A 487 19.85 17.82 25.02
CA LYS A 487 18.83 17.69 26.07
C LYS A 487 17.56 17.00 25.60
N VAL A 488 17.15 17.20 24.34
CA VAL A 488 15.97 16.51 23.77
C VAL A 488 16.26 15.02 23.57
N MET A 489 17.48 14.68 23.14
CA MET A 489 17.92 13.30 23.02
C MET A 489 18.02 12.62 24.39
N GLU A 490 18.55 13.31 25.41
CA GLU A 490 18.63 12.82 26.79
C GLU A 490 17.24 12.63 27.41
N ALA A 491 16.31 13.59 27.22
CA ALA A 491 14.94 13.47 27.69
C ALA A 491 14.18 12.31 27.03
N ARG A 492 14.40 12.10 25.72
CA ARG A 492 13.85 10.95 25.00
C ARG A 492 14.38 9.63 25.56
N GLN A 493 15.69 9.54 25.77
CA GLN A 493 16.34 8.36 26.36
C GLN A 493 15.77 8.05 27.76
N GLU A 494 15.52 9.08 28.57
CA GLU A 494 14.94 8.95 29.91
C GLU A 494 13.51 8.41 29.87
N VAL A 495 12.68 8.89 28.94
CA VAL A 495 11.30 8.41 28.74
C VAL A 495 11.29 6.96 28.27
N GLU A 496 12.12 6.61 27.29
CA GLU A 496 12.25 5.24 26.77
C GLU A 496 12.70 4.27 27.89
N THR A 497 13.65 4.70 28.73
CA THR A 497 14.14 3.91 29.88
C THR A 497 13.05 3.71 30.94
N LYS A 498 12.28 4.75 31.26
CA LYS A 498 11.17 4.66 32.23
C LYS A 498 10.07 3.72 31.73
N LEU A 499 9.71 3.81 30.44
CA LEU A 499 8.68 2.98 29.83
C LEU A 499 9.09 1.50 29.82
N GLN A 500 10.34 1.21 29.46
CA GLN A 500 10.87 -0.15 29.45
C GLN A 500 10.87 -0.78 30.85
N LYS A 501 11.26 0.01 31.87
CA LYS A 501 11.19 -0.43 33.27
C LYS A 501 9.75 -0.73 33.72
N THR A 502 8.78 0.11 33.36
CA THR A 502 7.36 -0.13 33.68
C THR A 502 6.83 -1.39 33.01
N ILE A 503 7.23 -1.67 31.77
CA ILE A 503 6.86 -2.92 31.06
C ILE A 503 7.45 -4.12 31.80
N GLU A 504 8.74 -4.10 32.12
CA GLU A 504 9.42 -5.20 32.84
C GLU A 504 8.81 -5.48 34.22
N GLU A 505 8.46 -4.45 34.98
CA GLU A 505 7.80 -4.57 36.28
C GLU A 505 6.39 -5.18 36.15
N ARG A 506 5.65 -4.83 35.10
CA ARG A 506 4.29 -5.36 34.85
C ARG A 506 4.29 -6.82 34.39
N PHE A 507 5.38 -7.27 33.78
CA PHE A 507 5.55 -8.66 33.33
C PHE A 507 6.18 -9.57 34.40
N ARG A 508 6.95 -9.05 35.36
CA ARG A 508 7.46 -9.85 36.50
C ARG A 508 6.41 -10.19 37.55
N GLY A 509 5.26 -9.52 37.54
CA GLY A 509 4.16 -9.75 38.49
C GLY A 509 3.06 -10.70 38.01
N ARG A 510 3.26 -11.45 36.90
CA ARG A 510 2.30 -12.43 36.37
C ARG A 510 2.90 -13.82 36.29
#